data_AF-A0A4Y1PYJ2-F1
#
_entry.id   AF-A0A4Y1PYJ2-F1
#
_cell.length_a   1.000
_cell.length_b   1.000
_cell.length_c   1.000
_cell.angle_alpha   90.00
_cell.angle_beta   90.00
_cell.angle_gamma   90.00
#
_symmetry.space_group_name_H-M   'P 1'
#
loop_
_entity.id
_entity.type
_entity.pdbx_description
1 polymer ?
#
loop_
_entity_poly.entity_id
_entity_poly.type
_entity_poly.pdbx_seq_one_letter_code
_entity_poly.pdbx_strand_id
1 'polypeptide(L)'
;RSKTITGDGEVTSLVMELNLDGDFRKTKKKITWLAEPTGAHSVVEIILLDYDYLITKKKLEEEDDVKDFVSPITEFREEALADANVKTLKTGDII
;
A
#
# COMPACT_ATOMS: atom_id res chain seq x y z
N ARG A 1 -10.44 11.94 20.68
CA ARG A 1 -9.43 11.61 19.63
C ARG A 1 -8.02 12.07 20.05
N SER A 2 -7.00 11.21 20.00
CA SER A 2 -5.61 11.51 20.40
C SER A 2 -4.57 10.73 19.57
N LYS A 3 -3.28 11.06 19.71
CA LYS A 3 -2.15 10.34 19.08
C LYS A 3 -0.99 10.15 20.06
N THR A 4 -0.23 9.07 19.91
CA THR A 4 1.01 8.82 20.64
C THR A 4 2.19 9.09 19.73
N ILE A 5 3.21 9.76 20.26
CA ILE A 5 4.41 10.16 19.52
C ILE A 5 5.65 9.79 20.34
N THR A 6 6.66 9.25 19.69
CA THR A 6 7.97 8.96 20.28
C THR A 6 8.80 10.23 20.47
N GLY A 7 9.94 10.13 21.16
CA GLY A 7 10.82 11.27 21.44
C GLY A 7 11.44 11.92 20.20
N ASP A 8 11.55 11.16 19.11
CA ASP A 8 12.05 11.56 17.78
C ASP A 8 10.94 12.01 16.82
N GLY A 9 9.68 12.03 17.26
CA GLY A 9 8.57 12.62 16.51
C GLY A 9 7.75 11.64 15.66
N GLU A 10 8.03 10.34 15.73
CA GLU A 10 7.29 9.30 15.01
C GLU A 10 5.93 9.02 15.68
N VAL A 11 4.86 8.93 14.88
CA VAL A 11 3.51 8.62 15.37
C VAL A 11 3.35 7.10 15.46
N THR A 12 3.11 6.57 16.66
CA THR A 12 3.00 5.12 16.88
C THR A 12 1.59 4.62 17.12
N SER A 13 0.65 5.50 17.51
CA SER A 13 -0.75 5.12 17.65
C SER A 13 -1.72 6.29 17.50
N LEU A 14 -2.96 5.98 17.12
CA LEU A 14 -4.05 6.92 16.96
C LEU A 14 -5.29 6.37 17.68
N VAL A 15 -5.93 7.21 18.51
CA VAL A 15 -7.20 6.89 19.15
C VAL A 15 -8.29 7.73 18.51
N MET A 16 -9.28 7.05 17.93
CA MET A 16 -10.41 7.66 17.24
C MET A 16 -11.74 7.20 17.86
N GLU A 17 -12.79 7.96 17.56
CA GLU A 17 -14.15 7.67 18.02
C GLU A 17 -15.05 7.43 16.80
N LEU A 18 -15.83 6.36 16.87
CA LEU A 18 -16.81 6.00 15.87
C LEU A 18 -18.02 6.96 15.96
N ASN A 19 -18.37 7.60 14.84
CA ASN A 19 -19.51 8.50 14.75
C ASN A 19 -20.57 7.92 13.80
N LEU A 20 -21.49 7.12 14.35
CA LEU A 20 -22.55 6.46 13.57
C LEU A 20 -23.64 7.44 13.09
N ASP A 21 -23.86 8.54 13.80
CA ASP A 21 -24.85 9.57 13.45
C ASP A 21 -24.32 10.58 12.42
N GLY A 22 -23.08 10.41 11.95
CA GLY A 22 -22.42 11.30 11.01
C GLY A 22 -22.91 11.16 9.58
N ASP A 23 -22.97 12.29 8.85
CA ASP A 23 -23.24 12.29 7.41
C ASP A 23 -21.98 11.89 6.62
N PHE A 24 -21.94 10.64 6.14
CA PHE A 24 -20.81 10.07 5.41
C PHE A 24 -20.45 10.85 4.13
N ARG A 25 -21.38 11.62 3.55
CA ARG A 25 -21.12 12.42 2.33
C ARG A 25 -20.20 13.59 2.61
N LYS A 26 -20.14 14.05 3.86
CA LYS A 26 -19.25 15.14 4.30
C LYS A 26 -17.84 14.63 4.64
N THR A 27 -17.63 13.32 4.66
CA THR A 27 -16.33 12.70 4.95
C THR A 27 -15.39 12.86 3.75
N LYS A 28 -14.44 13.78 3.87
CA LYS A 28 -13.46 14.10 2.79
C LYS A 28 -12.35 13.07 2.66
N LYS A 29 -11.93 12.46 3.77
CA LYS A 29 -10.81 11.51 3.81
C LYS A 29 -11.34 10.11 4.05
N LYS A 30 -10.99 9.16 3.19
CA LYS A 30 -11.31 7.74 3.32
C LYS A 30 -9.98 6.99 3.38
N ILE A 31 -9.92 6.00 4.26
CA ILE A 31 -8.74 5.17 4.46
C ILE A 31 -9.16 3.70 4.40
N THR A 32 -8.25 2.85 3.95
CA THR A 32 -8.33 1.40 4.11
C THR A 32 -7.66 1.02 5.43
N TRP A 33 -8.13 -0.05 6.07
CA TRP A 33 -7.58 -0.53 7.33
C TRP A 33 -7.81 -2.04 7.45
N LEU A 34 -6.96 -2.70 8.24
CA LEU A 34 -7.15 -4.08 8.67
C LEU A 34 -7.49 -4.09 10.16
N ALA A 35 -8.37 -5.01 10.56
CA ALA A 35 -8.65 -5.23 11.97
C ALA A 35 -7.41 -5.76 12.69
N GLU A 36 -7.32 -5.48 13.98
CA GLU A 36 -6.27 -6.04 14.83
C GLU A 36 -6.31 -7.57 14.78
N PRO A 37 -5.18 -8.24 14.52
CA PRO A 37 -5.16 -9.69 14.38
C PRO A 37 -5.55 -10.38 15.69
N THR A 38 -6.42 -11.38 15.58
CA THR A 38 -6.83 -12.25 16.67
C THR A 38 -6.58 -13.71 16.29
N GLY A 39 -6.71 -14.63 17.25
CA GLY A 39 -6.56 -16.06 16.95
C GLY A 39 -7.57 -16.58 15.91
N ALA A 40 -8.77 -16.01 15.85
CA ALA A 40 -9.80 -16.36 14.86
C ALA A 40 -9.65 -15.59 13.54
N HIS A 41 -9.04 -14.40 13.58
CA HIS A 41 -8.88 -13.51 12.43
C HIS A 41 -7.42 -13.07 12.32
N SER A 42 -6.59 -13.91 11.69
CA SER A 42 -5.19 -13.59 11.41
C SER A 42 -5.05 -12.66 10.20
N VAL A 43 -4.09 -11.75 10.24
CA VAL A 43 -3.57 -11.09 9.04
C VAL A 43 -2.50 -11.97 8.37
N VAL A 44 -2.11 -11.62 7.14
CA VAL A 44 -1.13 -12.35 6.34
C VAL A 44 0.02 -11.42 5.98
N GLU A 45 1.24 -11.83 6.29
CA GLU A 45 2.44 -11.16 5.80
C GLU A 45 2.58 -11.39 4.30
N ILE A 46 2.70 -10.31 3.55
CA ILE A 46 2.85 -10.32 2.10
C ILE A 46 3.96 -9.37 1.68
N ILE A 47 4.43 -9.55 0.45
CA ILE A 47 5.29 -8.58 -0.22
C ILE A 47 4.47 -8.01 -1.39
N LEU A 48 4.23 -6.71 -1.36
CA LEU A 48 3.69 -5.97 -2.50
C LEU A 48 4.84 -5.69 -3.47
N LEU A 49 4.62 -6.04 -4.73
CA LEU A 49 5.53 -5.75 -5.83
C LEU A 49 4.88 -4.67 -6.68
N ASP A 50 5.44 -3.46 -6.62
CA ASP A 50 5.07 -2.35 -7.49
C ASP A 50 6.11 -2.23 -8.61
N TYR A 51 5.64 -1.98 -9.82
CA TYR A 51 6.47 -1.97 -11.01
C TYR A 51 6.37 -0.64 -11.74
N ASP A 52 7.52 0.00 -11.95
CA ASP A 52 7.62 1.24 -12.72
C ASP A 52 7.97 0.94 -14.20
N TYR A 53 7.94 1.98 -15.02
CA TYR A 53 8.31 1.90 -16.42
C TYR A 53 9.74 1.39 -16.60
N LEU A 54 9.91 0.48 -17.56
CA LEU A 54 11.23 -0.08 -17.90
C LEU A 54 12.19 0.97 -18.49
N ILE A 55 11.65 2.01 -19.12
CA ILE A 55 12.41 3.10 -19.73
C ILE A 55 11.90 4.46 -19.24
N THR A 56 12.83 5.40 -19.15
CA THR A 56 12.57 6.78 -18.70
C THR A 56 12.07 7.69 -19.82
N LYS A 57 12.17 7.25 -21.09
CA LYS A 57 11.72 7.99 -22.28
C LYS A 57 10.46 7.34 -22.86
N LYS A 58 9.41 8.13 -23.07
CA LYS A 58 8.10 7.65 -23.57
C LYS A 58 8.18 6.94 -24.94
N LYS A 59 9.07 7.42 -25.82
CA LYS A 59 9.33 6.84 -27.14
C LYS A 59 10.80 7.06 -27.47
N LEU A 60 11.48 5.98 -27.83
CA LEU A 60 12.82 6.04 -28.38
C LEU A 60 12.75 6.42 -29.85
N GLU A 61 13.70 7.23 -30.30
CA GLU A 61 13.95 7.57 -31.70
C GLU A 61 15.06 6.67 -32.26
N GLU A 62 15.27 6.70 -33.57
CA GLU A 62 16.15 5.76 -34.27
C GLU A 62 17.62 5.85 -33.82
N GLU A 63 18.03 7.02 -33.32
CA GLU A 63 19.40 7.31 -32.89
C GLU A 63 19.64 7.06 -31.39
N ASP A 64 18.61 6.69 -30.63
CA ASP A 64 18.74 6.42 -29.20
C ASP A 64 19.30 5.00 -28.93
N ASP A 65 20.24 4.87 -27.99
CA ASP A 65 20.55 3.56 -27.38
C ASP A 65 19.64 3.34 -26.17
N VAL A 66 18.85 2.25 -26.19
CA VAL A 66 17.94 1.85 -25.11
C VAL A 66 18.64 1.85 -23.74
N LYS A 67 19.91 1.44 -23.69
CA LYS A 67 20.70 1.33 -22.45
C LYS A 67 20.81 2.65 -21.70
N ASP A 68 20.81 3.76 -22.42
CA ASP A 68 20.90 5.10 -21.84
C ASP A 68 19.58 5.55 -21.18
N PHE A 69 18.48 4.85 -21.48
CA PHE A 69 17.15 5.20 -21.01
C PHE A 69 16.53 4.14 -20.09
N VAL A 70 17.23 3.05 -19.76
CA VAL A 70 16.75 2.05 -18.81
C VAL A 70 16.53 2.69 -17.44
N SER A 71 15.35 2.46 -16.85
CA SER A 71 15.06 2.91 -15.49
C SER A 71 15.97 2.17 -14.49
N PRO A 72 16.67 2.89 -13.60
CA PRO A 72 17.63 2.27 -12.67
C PRO A 72 16.96 1.36 -11.64
N ILE A 73 15.69 1.61 -11.33
CA ILE A 73 14.86 0.83 -10.42
C ILE A 73 13.50 0.68 -11.08
N THR A 74 13.04 -0.57 -11.27
CA THR A 74 11.77 -0.89 -11.91
C THR A 74 10.86 -1.74 -11.04
N GLU A 75 11.38 -2.30 -9.95
CA GLU A 75 10.63 -3.12 -9.00
C GLU A 75 10.83 -2.55 -7.59
N PHE A 76 9.72 -2.30 -6.90
CA PHE A 76 9.68 -1.85 -5.52
C PHE A 76 9.02 -2.93 -4.69
N ARG A 77 9.70 -3.36 -3.62
CA ARG A 77 9.23 -4.38 -2.71
C ARG A 77 8.84 -3.75 -1.39
N GLU A 78 7.60 -3.93 -0.99
CA GLU A 78 7.10 -3.43 0.29
C GLU A 78 6.54 -4.59 1.11
N GLU A 79 7.08 -4.78 2.31
CA GLU A 79 6.51 -5.70 3.28
C GLU A 79 5.20 -5.11 3.81
N ALA A 80 4.13 -5.89 3.75
CA ALA A 80 2.81 -5.44 4.14
C ALA A 80 2.01 -6.55 4.82
N LEU A 81 0.88 -6.14 5.41
CA LEU A 81 -0.13 -7.04 5.95
C LEU A 81 -1.35 -7.02 5.05
N ALA A 82 -1.91 -8.19 4.80
CA ALA A 82 -3.16 -8.37 4.07
C ALA A 82 -4.20 -9.13 4.89
N ASP A 83 -5.46 -9.01 4.47
CA ASP A 83 -6.57 -9.77 5.03
C ASP A 83 -6.44 -11.28 4.72
N ALA A 84 -7.01 -12.14 5.58
CA ALA A 84 -6.95 -13.59 5.44
C ALA A 84 -7.45 -14.13 4.09
N ASN A 85 -8.34 -13.40 3.41
CA ASN A 85 -8.90 -13.81 2.13
C ASN A 85 -7.83 -14.03 1.05
N VAL A 86 -6.69 -13.33 1.13
CA VAL A 86 -5.60 -13.49 0.13
C VAL A 86 -5.00 -14.89 0.09
N LYS A 87 -5.13 -15.67 1.18
CA LYS A 87 -4.63 -17.07 1.24
C LYS A 87 -5.31 -17.99 0.22
N THR A 88 -6.49 -17.60 -0.26
CA THR A 88 -7.30 -18.42 -1.17
C THR A 88 -7.14 -18.05 -2.63
N LEU A 89 -6.37 -16.99 -2.92
CA LEU A 89 -6.12 -16.53 -4.27
C LEU A 89 -5.26 -17.54 -5.04
N LYS A 90 -5.55 -17.64 -6.32
CA LYS A 90 -4.77 -18.43 -7.28
C LYS A 90 -3.90 -17.49 -8.11
N THR A 91 -2.82 -18.03 -8.64
CA THR A 91 -1.98 -17.30 -9.60
C THR A 91 -2.82 -16.83 -10.79
N GLY A 92 -2.79 -15.52 -11.05
CA GLY A 92 -3.55 -14.88 -12.11
C GLY A 92 -4.89 -14.26 -11.67
N ASP A 93 -5.29 -14.42 -10.40
CA ASP A 93 -6.45 -13.71 -9.87
C ASP A 93 -6.19 -12.20 -9.81
N ILE A 94 -7.21 -11.40 -10.14
CA ILE A 94 -7.19 -9.93 -10.11
C ILE A 94 -8.10 -9.45 -8.98
N ILE A 95 -7.57 -8.56 -8.13
CA ILE A 95 -8.20 -8.07 -6.89
C ILE A 95 -8.51 -6.58 -7.00
#